data_AF-A0A348TVW4-F1
#
_entry.id   AF-A0A348TVW4-F1
#
_cell.length_a   1.000
_cell.length_b   1.000
_cell.length_c   1.000
_cell.angle_alpha   90.00
_cell.angle_beta   90.00
_cell.angle_gamma   90.00
#
_symmetry.space_group_name_H-M   'P 1'
#
loop_
_entity.id
_entity.type
_entity.pdbx_description
1 polymer ?
#
loop_
_entity_poly.entity_id
_entity_poly.type
_entity_poly.pdbx_seq_one_letter_code
_entity_poly.pdbx_strand_id
1 'polypeptide(L)'
;MIQKTIAPFAFSALFLLLAGTLYWDLYWELVWSFLSVVGLAYGVYKKGTLGQLVCAAALLAPLSIKLSLPFADVYLPIEFISTATAVVVFLTIVNAAKGIWLRKFPLPLLWLITFLPGICFSELLDASLKFSALNGIFVVGFYYGCIALAERGIRFPYLPYIIALIPVTVVALYHFAQFEFNPITISGIFKPFFYSHTMYGAVMAFLAAIALGNFPHRSLWKWVFVVCVLLTLFSGSRAALWSLVFMFLLYALV
;
A
#
# COMPACT_ATOMS: atom_id res chain seq x y z
N MET A 1 -4.09 -34.65 2.82
CA MET A 1 -5.19 -34.12 1.98
C MET A 1 -4.66 -32.88 1.27
N ILE A 2 -4.32 -32.98 -0.02
CA ILE A 2 -3.77 -31.84 -0.78
C ILE A 2 -4.92 -30.85 -1.00
N GLN A 3 -4.95 -29.79 -0.19
CA GLN A 3 -5.87 -28.70 -0.36
C GLN A 3 -5.47 -27.99 -1.67
N LYS A 4 -6.11 -28.34 -2.79
CA LYS A 4 -5.92 -27.64 -4.06
C LYS A 4 -6.22 -26.16 -3.79
N THR A 5 -5.17 -25.34 -3.72
CA THR A 5 -5.29 -23.90 -3.57
C THR A 5 -6.03 -23.39 -4.80
N ILE A 6 -7.28 -22.95 -4.61
CA ILE A 6 -8.13 -22.27 -5.62
C ILE A 6 -7.78 -20.77 -5.67
N ALA A 7 -6.81 -20.32 -4.86
CA ALA A 7 -6.24 -18.97 -4.93
C ALA A 7 -5.95 -18.50 -6.38
N PRO A 8 -5.27 -19.28 -7.25
CA PRO A 8 -5.05 -18.88 -8.64
C PRO A 8 -6.34 -18.65 -9.42
N PHE A 9 -7.42 -19.42 -9.19
CA PHE A 9 -8.71 -19.19 -9.85
C PHE A 9 -9.40 -17.89 -9.39
N ALA A 10 -9.27 -17.52 -8.11
CA ALA A 10 -9.79 -16.24 -7.62
C ALA A 10 -9.00 -15.04 -8.17
N PHE A 11 -7.67 -15.18 -8.29
CA PHE A 11 -6.82 -14.19 -8.95
C PHE A 11 -7.06 -14.13 -10.47
N SER A 12 -7.28 -15.26 -11.14
CA SER A 12 -7.63 -15.30 -12.58
C SER A 12 -9.01 -14.70 -12.84
N ALA A 13 -9.99 -14.94 -11.95
CA ALA A 13 -11.29 -14.28 -12.02
C ALA A 13 -11.18 -12.76 -11.79
N LEU A 14 -10.32 -12.32 -10.87
CA LEU A 14 -9.99 -10.90 -10.66
C LEU A 14 -9.37 -10.28 -11.93
N PHE A 15 -8.39 -10.93 -12.54
CA PHE A 15 -7.79 -10.45 -13.79
C PHE A 15 -8.78 -10.43 -14.96
N LEU A 16 -9.70 -11.41 -15.04
CA LEU A 16 -10.76 -11.42 -16.04
C LEU A 16 -11.79 -10.30 -15.82
N LEU A 17 -12.16 -10.01 -14.57
CA LEU A 17 -13.09 -8.93 -14.26
C LEU A 17 -12.45 -7.55 -14.43
N LEU A 18 -11.17 -7.39 -14.05
CA LEU A 18 -10.36 -6.19 -14.34
C LEU A 18 -10.10 -6.02 -15.85
N ALA A 19 -9.95 -7.11 -16.60
CA ALA A 19 -9.90 -7.04 -18.06
C ALA A 19 -11.25 -6.57 -18.63
N GLY A 20 -12.37 -7.04 -18.07
CA GLY A 20 -13.72 -6.56 -18.42
C GLY A 20 -13.92 -5.06 -18.18
N THR A 21 -13.28 -4.49 -17.16
CA THR A 21 -13.31 -3.04 -16.90
C THR A 21 -12.55 -2.19 -17.92
N LEU A 22 -11.74 -2.78 -18.81
CA LEU A 22 -10.97 -2.03 -19.81
C LEU A 22 -11.68 -1.91 -21.17
N TYR A 23 -12.83 -2.57 -21.35
CA TYR A 23 -13.48 -2.75 -22.66
C TYR A 23 -14.94 -2.25 -22.74
N TRP A 24 -15.50 -1.65 -21.68
CA TRP A 24 -16.92 -1.27 -21.63
C TRP A 24 -17.14 0.19 -21.21
N ASP A 25 -18.32 0.75 -21.55
CA ASP A 25 -18.70 2.14 -21.22
C ASP A 25 -18.55 2.49 -19.73
N LEU A 26 -18.32 3.77 -19.44
CA LEU A 26 -18.03 4.37 -18.12
C LEU A 26 -18.88 3.82 -16.95
N TYR A 27 -20.17 3.55 -17.19
CA TYR A 27 -21.10 3.03 -16.17
C TYR A 27 -20.83 1.57 -15.81
N TRP A 28 -20.42 0.75 -16.77
CA TRP A 28 -20.15 -0.67 -16.57
C TRP A 28 -18.80 -0.90 -15.89
N GLU A 29 -17.80 -0.06 -16.16
CA GLU A 29 -16.48 -0.13 -15.50
C GLU A 29 -16.62 -0.04 -13.97
N LEU A 30 -17.49 0.86 -13.48
CA LEU A 30 -17.71 1.07 -12.05
C LEU A 30 -18.44 -0.13 -11.40
N VAL A 31 -19.45 -0.68 -12.08
CA VAL A 31 -20.18 -1.88 -11.63
C VAL A 31 -19.25 -3.08 -11.56
N TRP A 32 -18.47 -3.34 -12.61
CA TRP A 32 -17.51 -4.44 -12.63
C TRP A 32 -16.40 -4.27 -11.60
N SER A 33 -15.94 -3.03 -11.38
CA SER A 33 -14.96 -2.72 -10.35
C SER A 33 -15.50 -3.03 -8.95
N PHE A 34 -16.73 -2.60 -8.67
CA PHE A 34 -17.41 -2.89 -7.41
C PHE A 34 -17.59 -4.40 -7.20
N LEU A 35 -18.11 -5.11 -8.20
CA LEU A 35 -18.28 -6.57 -8.14
C LEU A 35 -16.95 -7.31 -7.95
N SER A 36 -15.87 -6.83 -8.56
CA SER A 36 -14.52 -7.41 -8.39
C SER A 36 -14.03 -7.28 -6.95
N VAL A 37 -14.17 -6.09 -6.37
CA VAL A 37 -13.78 -5.82 -4.97
C VAL A 37 -14.61 -6.66 -4.01
N VAL A 38 -15.94 -6.67 -4.18
CA VAL A 38 -16.85 -7.43 -3.31
C VAL A 38 -16.62 -8.93 -3.46
N GLY A 39 -16.48 -9.43 -4.69
CA GLY A 39 -16.22 -10.84 -4.96
C GLY A 39 -14.89 -11.32 -4.36
N LEU A 40 -13.81 -10.54 -4.52
CA LEU A 40 -12.51 -10.83 -3.91
C LEU A 40 -12.62 -10.80 -2.39
N ALA A 41 -13.22 -9.75 -1.83
CA ALA A 41 -13.35 -9.60 -0.38
C ALA A 41 -14.17 -10.74 0.23
N TYR A 42 -15.32 -11.07 -0.35
CA TYR A 42 -16.15 -12.18 0.09
C TYR A 42 -15.40 -13.52 0.02
N GLY A 43 -14.71 -13.79 -1.09
CA GLY A 43 -13.92 -15.01 -1.27
C GLY A 43 -12.79 -15.14 -0.24
N VAL A 44 -12.05 -14.06 0.01
CA VAL A 44 -10.96 -14.02 1.00
C VAL A 44 -11.49 -14.16 2.41
N TYR A 45 -12.56 -13.44 2.75
CA TYR A 45 -13.21 -13.49 4.06
C TYR A 45 -13.70 -14.91 4.37
N LYS A 46 -14.48 -15.52 3.45
CA LYS A 46 -15.03 -16.87 3.63
C LYS A 46 -13.95 -17.95 3.77
N LYS A 47 -12.82 -17.81 3.08
CA LYS A 47 -11.71 -18.77 3.12
C LYS A 47 -10.67 -18.47 4.21
N GLY A 48 -10.79 -17.34 4.93
CA GLY A 48 -9.82 -16.92 5.93
C GLY A 48 -8.42 -16.57 5.38
N THR A 49 -8.29 -16.26 4.09
CA THR A 49 -7.01 -16.11 3.38
C THR A 49 -6.43 -14.69 3.39
N LEU A 50 -6.75 -13.89 4.42
CA LEU A 50 -6.31 -12.49 4.53
C LEU A 50 -4.79 -12.32 4.40
N GLY A 51 -3.99 -13.23 4.96
CA GLY A 51 -2.52 -13.18 4.83
C GLY A 51 -2.04 -13.28 3.39
N GLN A 52 -2.71 -14.06 2.54
CA GLN A 52 -2.37 -14.16 1.12
C GLN A 52 -2.73 -12.87 0.38
N LEU A 53 -3.88 -12.26 0.71
CA LEU A 53 -4.29 -10.99 0.13
C LEU A 53 -3.31 -9.86 0.49
N VAL A 54 -2.88 -9.77 1.75
CA VAL A 54 -1.89 -8.77 2.18
C VAL A 54 -0.51 -9.04 1.58
N CYS A 55 -0.11 -10.31 1.39
CA CYS A 55 1.11 -10.66 0.68
C CYS A 55 1.07 -10.24 -0.79
N ALA A 56 -0.06 -10.46 -1.47
CA ALA A 56 -0.29 -9.98 -2.83
C ALA A 56 -0.26 -8.45 -2.89
N ALA A 57 -0.89 -7.77 -1.92
CA ALA A 57 -0.84 -6.31 -1.81
C ALA A 57 0.60 -5.81 -1.64
N ALA A 58 1.40 -6.46 -0.79
CA ALA A 58 2.80 -6.10 -0.56
C ALA A 58 3.66 -6.29 -1.83
N LEU A 59 3.44 -7.36 -2.59
CA LEU A 59 4.16 -7.60 -3.85
C LEU A 59 3.73 -6.62 -4.96
N LEU A 60 2.43 -6.31 -5.05
CA LEU A 60 1.89 -5.53 -6.16
C LEU A 60 1.90 -4.02 -5.92
N ALA A 61 1.99 -3.56 -4.67
CA ALA A 61 2.01 -2.13 -4.36
C ALA A 61 3.14 -1.38 -5.06
N PRO A 62 4.42 -1.82 -5.02
CA PRO A 62 5.49 -1.12 -5.73
C PRO A 62 5.34 -1.19 -7.26
N LEU A 63 4.76 -2.28 -7.76
CA LEU A 63 4.61 -2.56 -9.18
C LEU A 63 3.33 -1.95 -9.78
N SER A 64 2.53 -1.28 -8.97
CA SER A 64 1.28 -0.70 -9.44
C SER A 64 1.54 0.50 -10.31
N ILE A 65 0.82 0.57 -11.42
CA ILE A 65 1.01 1.56 -12.46
C ILE A 65 -0.11 2.57 -12.35
N LYS A 66 0.24 3.86 -12.37
CA LYS A 66 -0.75 4.93 -12.52
C LYS A 66 -1.38 4.87 -13.91
N LEU A 67 -2.67 4.62 -13.98
CA LEU A 67 -3.47 4.65 -15.20
C LEU A 67 -4.46 5.80 -15.13
N SER A 68 -4.49 6.61 -16.19
CA SER A 68 -5.48 7.68 -16.34
C SER A 68 -6.68 7.12 -17.07
N LEU A 69 -7.73 6.77 -16.33
CA LEU A 69 -9.02 6.36 -16.87
C LEU A 69 -9.87 7.61 -17.17
N PRO A 70 -10.89 7.53 -18.05
CA PRO A 70 -11.71 8.68 -18.43
C PRO A 70 -12.41 9.38 -17.26
N PHE A 71 -12.57 8.69 -16.12
CA PHE A 71 -13.23 9.17 -14.92
C PHE A 71 -12.27 9.42 -13.73
N ALA A 72 -11.09 8.80 -13.70
CA ALA A 72 -10.15 8.92 -12.58
C ALA A 72 -8.73 8.43 -12.91
N ASP A 73 -7.75 9.01 -12.23
CA ASP A 73 -6.40 8.43 -12.13
C ASP A 73 -6.38 7.34 -11.05
N VAL A 74 -6.02 6.10 -11.41
CA VAL A 74 -6.06 4.94 -10.52
C VAL A 74 -4.73 4.18 -10.57
N TYR A 75 -4.24 3.74 -9.41
CA TYR A 75 -3.10 2.81 -9.33
C TYR A 75 -3.59 1.36 -9.37
N LEU A 76 -3.44 0.71 -10.53
CA LEU A 76 -3.76 -0.71 -10.69
C LEU A 76 -2.52 -1.60 -10.48
N PRO A 77 -2.67 -2.76 -9.83
CA PRO A 77 -3.89 -3.29 -9.21
C PRO A 77 -4.07 -2.91 -7.73
N ILE A 78 -3.16 -2.13 -7.13
CA ILE A 78 -3.14 -1.96 -5.67
C ILE A 78 -4.41 -1.35 -5.09
N GLU A 79 -5.03 -0.37 -5.76
CA GLU A 79 -6.24 0.27 -5.21
C GLU A 79 -7.40 -0.73 -5.04
N PHE A 80 -7.52 -1.70 -5.94
CA PHE A 80 -8.52 -2.75 -5.86
C PHE A 80 -8.22 -3.72 -4.72
N ILE A 81 -6.95 -4.11 -4.58
CA ILE A 81 -6.50 -5.04 -3.55
C ILE A 81 -6.59 -4.40 -2.17
N SER A 82 -6.19 -3.13 -2.01
CA SER A 82 -6.30 -2.39 -0.76
C SER A 82 -7.75 -2.20 -0.34
N THR A 83 -8.63 -1.87 -1.29
CA THR A 83 -10.07 -1.73 -1.02
C THR A 83 -10.68 -3.07 -0.60
N ALA A 84 -10.39 -4.15 -1.33
CA ALA A 84 -10.84 -5.49 -0.95
C ALA A 84 -10.30 -5.90 0.44
N THR A 85 -9.04 -5.56 0.75
CA THR A 85 -8.44 -5.80 2.06
C THR A 85 -9.21 -5.06 3.15
N ALA A 86 -9.52 -3.77 2.94
CA ALA A 86 -10.31 -2.98 3.87
C ALA A 86 -11.71 -3.59 4.10
N VAL A 87 -12.39 -4.04 3.04
CA VAL A 87 -13.69 -4.72 3.17
C VAL A 87 -13.57 -6.01 3.98
N VAL A 88 -12.56 -6.86 3.73
CA VAL A 88 -12.34 -8.10 4.51
C VAL A 88 -12.10 -7.79 5.98
N VAL A 89 -11.27 -6.80 6.28
CA VAL A 89 -10.97 -6.41 7.66
C VAL A 89 -12.21 -5.83 8.34
N PHE A 90 -12.97 -4.98 7.63
CA PHE A 90 -14.23 -4.46 8.13
C PHE A 90 -15.22 -5.57 8.48
N LEU A 91 -15.43 -6.53 7.57
CA LEU A 91 -16.27 -7.71 7.84
C LEU A 91 -15.75 -8.53 9.03
N THR A 92 -14.43 -8.62 9.21
CA THR A 92 -13.83 -9.28 10.37
C THR A 92 -14.16 -8.52 11.67
N ILE A 93 -14.09 -7.19 11.66
CA ILE A 93 -14.41 -6.36 12.84
C ILE A 93 -15.88 -6.51 13.22
N VAL A 94 -16.78 -6.40 12.25
CA VAL A 94 -18.24 -6.43 12.46
C VAL A 94 -18.71 -7.84 12.83
N ASN A 95 -18.39 -8.85 12.03
CA ASN A 95 -18.97 -10.18 12.18
C ASN A 95 -18.30 -11.03 13.27
N ALA A 96 -17.00 -10.85 13.51
CA ALA A 96 -16.30 -11.58 14.58
C ALA A 96 -16.36 -10.83 15.93
N ALA A 97 -17.23 -9.81 16.06
CA ALA A 97 -17.39 -8.97 17.24
C ALA A 97 -16.05 -8.39 17.77
N LYS A 98 -15.09 -8.14 16.88
CA LYS A 98 -13.76 -7.59 17.22
C LYS A 98 -13.80 -6.07 17.42
N GLY A 99 -14.97 -5.51 17.79
CA GLY A 99 -15.11 -4.11 18.17
C GLY A 99 -14.21 -3.70 19.34
N ILE A 100 -13.71 -4.67 20.12
CA ILE A 100 -12.69 -4.43 21.15
C ILE A 100 -11.38 -3.85 20.57
N TRP A 101 -11.04 -4.14 19.31
CA TRP A 101 -9.86 -3.56 18.66
C TRP A 101 -9.96 -2.04 18.54
N LEU A 102 -11.16 -1.53 18.24
CA LEU A 102 -11.41 -0.10 18.10
C LEU A 102 -11.19 0.63 19.44
N ARG A 103 -11.50 -0.04 20.56
CA ARG A 103 -11.26 0.49 21.92
C ARG A 103 -9.81 0.35 22.37
N LYS A 104 -9.16 -0.77 22.04
CA LYS A 104 -7.78 -1.06 22.44
C LYS A 104 -6.76 -0.24 21.64
N PHE A 105 -7.06 0.05 20.38
CA PHE A 105 -6.19 0.80 19.48
C PHE A 105 -6.94 1.99 18.86
N PRO A 106 -7.28 3.02 19.65
CA PRO A 106 -8.15 4.11 19.19
C PRO A 106 -7.44 5.13 18.30
N LEU A 107 -6.11 5.21 18.35
CA LEU A 107 -5.32 6.27 17.68
C LEU A 107 -5.62 6.45 16.18
N PRO A 108 -5.74 5.39 15.35
CA PRO A 108 -6.08 5.56 13.95
C PRO A 108 -7.50 6.09 13.73
N LEU A 109 -8.44 5.77 14.62
CA LEU A 109 -9.80 6.33 14.54
C LEU A 109 -9.80 7.81 14.90
N LEU A 110 -9.04 8.18 15.94
CA LEU A 110 -8.84 9.59 16.30
C LEU A 110 -8.22 10.36 15.14
N TRP A 111 -7.28 9.76 14.41
CA TRP A 111 -6.74 10.35 13.19
C TRP A 111 -7.82 10.53 12.10
N LEU A 112 -8.67 9.54 11.83
CA LEU A 112 -9.77 9.69 10.86
C LEU A 112 -10.76 10.79 11.28
N ILE A 113 -11.01 10.95 12.58
CA ILE A 113 -11.88 12.00 13.11
C ILE A 113 -11.32 13.40 12.78
N THR A 114 -10.00 13.56 12.67
CA THR A 114 -9.39 14.85 12.28
C THR A 114 -9.76 15.29 10.86
N PHE A 115 -10.33 14.41 10.03
CA PHE A 115 -10.83 14.76 8.70
C PHE A 115 -12.27 15.27 8.69
N LEU A 116 -13.03 15.09 9.77
CA LEU A 116 -14.41 15.58 9.86
C LEU A 116 -14.54 17.10 9.65
N PRO A 117 -13.68 17.96 10.25
CA PRO A 117 -13.71 19.38 9.95
C PRO A 117 -13.54 19.69 8.46
N GLY A 118 -12.65 18.95 7.78
CA GLY A 118 -12.43 19.06 6.34
C GLY A 118 -13.62 18.58 5.50
N ILE A 119 -14.54 17.79 6.05
CA ILE A 119 -15.81 17.43 5.38
C ILE A 119 -16.87 18.50 5.67
N CYS A 120 -17.01 18.92 6.92
CA CYS A 120 -18.07 19.83 7.35
C CYS A 120 -17.90 21.27 6.84
N PHE A 121 -16.66 21.73 6.64
CA PHE A 121 -16.36 23.13 6.33
C PHE A 121 -15.68 23.33 4.97
N SER A 122 -15.61 22.29 4.12
CA SER A 122 -14.91 22.41 2.82
C SER A 122 -15.84 22.90 1.72
N GLU A 123 -15.37 23.90 0.98
CA GLU A 123 -15.97 24.35 -0.28
C GLU A 123 -15.82 23.30 -1.40
N LEU A 124 -14.90 22.33 -1.23
CA LEU A 124 -14.61 21.24 -2.16
C LEU A 124 -15.02 19.89 -1.55
N LEU A 125 -16.31 19.74 -1.26
CA LEU A 125 -16.86 18.58 -0.56
C LEU A 125 -16.47 17.24 -1.21
N ASP A 126 -16.54 17.14 -2.54
CA ASP A 126 -16.18 15.92 -3.27
C ASP A 126 -14.71 15.50 -3.04
N ALA A 127 -13.79 16.46 -3.06
CA ALA A 127 -12.37 16.20 -2.81
C ALA A 127 -12.14 15.77 -1.35
N SER A 128 -12.79 16.43 -0.40
CA SER A 128 -12.71 16.09 1.03
C SER A 128 -13.26 14.69 1.34
N LEU A 129 -14.38 14.31 0.73
CA LEU A 129 -14.98 12.98 0.88
C LEU A 129 -14.06 11.90 0.30
N LYS A 130 -13.54 12.11 -0.92
CA LYS A 130 -12.58 11.19 -1.55
C LYS A 130 -11.32 11.01 -0.71
N PHE A 131 -10.74 12.11 -0.23
CA PHE A 131 -9.56 12.08 0.64
C PHE A 131 -9.84 11.29 1.93
N SER A 132 -10.96 11.56 2.59
CA SER A 132 -11.34 10.88 3.84
C SER A 132 -11.60 9.39 3.62
N ALA A 133 -12.26 9.03 2.51
CA ALA A 133 -12.53 7.64 2.14
C ALA A 133 -11.24 6.86 1.86
N LEU A 134 -10.30 7.45 1.10
CA LEU A 134 -9.00 6.83 0.82
C LEU A 134 -8.22 6.57 2.10
N ASN A 135 -8.11 7.55 2.99
CA ASN A 135 -7.44 7.35 4.27
C ASN A 135 -8.18 6.34 5.16
N GLY A 136 -9.52 6.31 5.13
CA GLY A 136 -10.33 5.28 5.78
C GLY A 136 -9.99 3.86 5.30
N ILE A 137 -9.86 3.68 3.99
CA ILE A 137 -9.39 2.41 3.39
C ILE A 137 -8.00 2.05 3.90
N PHE A 138 -7.07 3.01 3.99
CA PHE A 138 -5.74 2.75 4.53
C PHE A 138 -5.76 2.32 6.00
N VAL A 139 -6.51 3.00 6.84
CA VAL A 139 -6.64 2.66 8.27
C VAL A 139 -7.28 1.29 8.45
N VAL A 140 -8.42 1.05 7.80
CA VAL A 140 -9.15 -0.21 7.95
C VAL A 140 -8.38 -1.36 7.31
N GLY A 141 -7.91 -1.19 6.08
CA GLY A 141 -7.22 -2.22 5.32
C GLY A 141 -5.85 -2.59 5.88
N PHE A 142 -5.03 -1.61 6.24
CA PHE A 142 -3.64 -1.88 6.61
C PHE A 142 -3.38 -1.79 8.10
N TYR A 143 -3.87 -0.77 8.81
CA TYR A 143 -3.61 -0.69 10.26
C TYR A 143 -4.35 -1.81 11.00
N TYR A 144 -5.69 -1.87 10.86
CA TYR A 144 -6.48 -2.94 11.47
C TYR A 144 -6.22 -4.29 10.79
N GLY A 145 -5.85 -4.29 9.50
CA GLY A 145 -5.35 -5.49 8.83
C GLY A 145 -4.10 -6.07 9.48
N CYS A 146 -3.12 -5.24 9.86
CA CYS A 146 -1.93 -5.70 10.58
C CYS A 146 -2.28 -6.28 11.95
N ILE A 147 -3.22 -5.67 12.69
CA ILE A 147 -3.72 -6.25 13.95
C ILE A 147 -4.37 -7.61 13.69
N ALA A 148 -5.21 -7.72 12.66
CA ALA A 148 -5.88 -8.95 12.30
C ALA A 148 -4.89 -10.06 11.87
N LEU A 149 -3.79 -9.70 11.21
CA LEU A 149 -2.71 -10.63 10.88
C LEU A 149 -1.90 -11.04 12.11
N ALA A 150 -1.58 -10.09 12.99
CA ALA A 150 -0.83 -10.34 14.22
C ALA A 150 -1.58 -11.31 15.15
N GLU A 151 -2.90 -11.16 15.31
CA GLU A 151 -3.72 -12.12 16.08
C GLU A 151 -3.69 -13.54 15.49
N ARG A 152 -3.47 -13.66 14.17
CA ARG A 152 -3.32 -14.95 13.48
C ARG A 152 -1.87 -15.48 13.49
N GLY A 153 -0.95 -14.78 14.16
CA GLY A 153 0.47 -15.11 14.17
C GLY A 153 1.17 -14.89 12.81
N ILE A 154 0.53 -14.17 11.89
CA ILE A 154 1.06 -13.89 10.55
C ILE A 154 1.88 -12.60 10.63
N ARG A 155 3.17 -12.69 10.31
CA ARG A 155 4.05 -11.52 10.23
C ARG A 155 3.74 -10.68 8.99
N PHE A 156 3.95 -9.38 9.09
CA PHE A 156 3.77 -8.47 7.95
C PHE A 156 4.73 -8.84 6.80
N PRO A 157 4.26 -8.97 5.55
CA PRO A 157 5.05 -9.44 4.42
C PRO A 157 5.95 -8.34 3.82
N TYR A 158 6.92 -7.84 4.59
CA TYR A 158 7.86 -6.81 4.10
C TYR A 158 8.83 -7.34 3.04
N LEU A 159 9.18 -8.64 3.04
CA LEU A 159 10.10 -9.22 2.05
C LEU A 159 9.54 -9.17 0.61
N PRO A 160 8.30 -9.62 0.34
CA PRO A 160 7.67 -9.43 -0.98
C PRO A 160 7.71 -7.97 -1.46
N TYR A 161 7.48 -7.02 -0.56
CA TYR A 161 7.52 -5.60 -0.86
C TYR A 161 8.92 -5.12 -1.27
N ILE A 162 9.96 -5.53 -0.52
CA ILE A 162 11.36 -5.21 -0.85
C ILE A 162 11.74 -5.82 -2.21
N ILE A 163 11.35 -7.06 -2.48
CA ILE A 163 11.64 -7.74 -3.75
C ILE A 163 10.98 -7.01 -4.92
N ALA A 164 9.72 -6.60 -4.76
CA ALA A 164 8.97 -5.86 -5.77
C ALA A 164 9.52 -4.45 -6.06
N LEU A 165 10.23 -3.84 -5.11
CA LEU A 165 10.88 -2.54 -5.30
C LEU A 165 12.14 -2.59 -6.16
N ILE A 166 12.80 -3.75 -6.25
CA ILE A 166 14.02 -3.92 -7.04
C ILE A 166 13.80 -3.52 -8.51
N PRO A 167 12.84 -4.09 -9.26
CA PRO A 167 12.62 -3.71 -10.65
C PRO A 167 12.23 -2.24 -10.80
N VAL A 168 11.45 -1.67 -9.87
CA VAL A 168 11.07 -0.25 -9.90
C VAL A 168 12.31 0.65 -9.77
N THR A 169 13.22 0.30 -8.86
CA THR A 169 14.47 1.03 -8.65
C THR A 169 15.38 0.92 -9.87
N VAL A 170 15.48 -0.26 -10.48
CA VAL A 170 16.26 -0.46 -11.70
C VAL A 170 15.73 0.40 -12.85
N VAL A 171 14.41 0.44 -13.07
CA VAL A 171 13.79 1.30 -14.09
C VAL A 171 14.03 2.77 -13.80
N ALA A 172 13.93 3.21 -12.54
CA ALA A 172 14.18 4.59 -12.17
C ALA A 172 15.64 5.01 -12.44
N LEU A 173 16.62 4.14 -12.12
CA LEU A 173 18.03 4.38 -12.43
C LEU A 173 18.29 4.40 -13.94
N TYR A 174 17.64 3.51 -14.70
CA TYR A 174 17.72 3.50 -16.15
C TYR A 174 17.18 4.81 -16.75
N HIS A 175 16.00 5.28 -16.33
CA HIS A 175 15.48 6.58 -16.75
C HIS A 175 16.42 7.72 -16.37
N PHE A 176 17.00 7.68 -15.17
CA PHE A 176 17.91 8.75 -14.75
C PHE A 176 19.20 8.78 -15.58
N ALA A 177 19.72 7.62 -15.97
CA ALA A 177 20.84 7.52 -16.90
C ALA A 177 20.47 8.04 -18.31
N GLN A 178 19.26 7.77 -18.80
CA GLN A 178 18.76 8.32 -20.06
C GLN A 178 18.67 9.85 -20.05
N PHE A 179 18.42 10.45 -18.89
CA PHE A 179 18.40 11.90 -18.70
C PHE A 179 19.76 12.48 -18.28
N GLU A 180 20.86 11.75 -18.50
CA GLU A 180 22.24 12.19 -18.20
C GLU A 180 22.43 12.62 -16.75
N PHE A 181 21.70 11.99 -15.82
CA PHE A 181 21.72 12.33 -14.40
C PHE A 181 21.29 13.78 -14.10
N ASN A 182 20.49 14.40 -14.96
CA ASN A 182 19.99 15.76 -14.76
C ASN A 182 19.01 15.80 -13.56
N PRO A 183 19.34 16.52 -12.46
CA PRO A 183 18.57 16.50 -11.22
C PRO A 183 17.13 17.04 -11.36
N ILE A 184 16.85 17.83 -12.39
CA ILE A 184 15.49 18.34 -12.67
C ILE A 184 14.53 17.19 -13.03
N THR A 185 15.06 16.10 -13.58
CA THR A 185 14.28 14.93 -14.02
C THR A 185 13.89 13.96 -12.91
N ILE A 186 14.47 14.09 -11.70
CA ILE A 186 14.24 13.19 -10.55
C ILE A 186 12.75 13.05 -10.21
N SER A 187 11.96 14.11 -10.43
CA SER A 187 10.52 14.05 -10.19
C SER A 187 9.76 13.09 -11.11
N GLY A 188 10.29 12.81 -12.31
CA GLY A 188 9.66 11.98 -13.33
C GLY A 188 10.20 10.56 -13.44
N ILE A 189 11.44 10.28 -13.01
CA ILE A 189 12.10 8.98 -13.24
C ILE A 189 11.38 7.79 -12.61
N PHE A 190 10.61 8.02 -11.54
CA PHE A 190 9.88 6.97 -10.82
C PHE A 190 8.49 6.67 -11.41
N LYS A 191 8.04 7.42 -12.42
CA LYS A 191 6.83 7.10 -13.15
C LYS A 191 7.04 5.86 -14.02
N PRO A 192 6.01 5.01 -14.20
CA PRO A 192 4.63 5.19 -13.76
C PRO A 192 4.31 4.60 -12.37
N PHE A 193 5.31 4.09 -11.65
CA PHE A 193 5.12 3.32 -10.41
C PHE A 193 4.84 4.20 -9.19
N PHE A 194 5.55 5.31 -9.06
CA PHE A 194 5.35 6.26 -7.97
C PHE A 194 4.87 7.61 -8.51
N TYR A 195 3.93 8.22 -7.78
CA TYR A 195 3.44 9.57 -8.09
C TYR A 195 4.56 10.61 -8.06
N SER A 196 5.46 10.49 -7.07
CA SER A 196 6.53 11.43 -6.84
C SER A 196 7.76 10.75 -6.23
N HIS A 197 8.92 11.36 -6.46
CA HIS A 197 10.18 11.02 -5.81
C HIS A 197 10.09 11.06 -4.27
N THR A 198 9.21 11.89 -3.71
CA THR A 198 8.94 11.94 -2.26
C THR A 198 8.32 10.67 -1.73
N MET A 199 7.37 10.06 -2.45
CA MET A 199 6.78 8.78 -2.02
C MET A 199 7.82 7.67 -2.04
N TYR A 200 8.61 7.57 -3.11
CA TYR A 200 9.71 6.61 -3.19
C TYR A 200 10.73 6.80 -2.05
N GLY A 201 11.16 8.04 -1.81
CA GLY A 201 12.09 8.38 -0.73
C GLY A 201 11.55 8.01 0.65
N ALA A 202 10.27 8.27 0.91
CA ALA A 202 9.61 7.91 2.18
C ALA A 202 9.57 6.39 2.39
N VAL A 203 9.32 5.62 1.33
CA VAL A 203 9.37 4.16 1.38
C VAL A 203 10.78 3.66 1.68
N MET A 204 11.81 4.21 1.03
CA MET A 204 13.20 3.85 1.32
C MET A 204 13.60 4.20 2.76
N ALA A 205 13.15 5.35 3.28
CA ALA A 205 13.39 5.75 4.66
C ALA A 205 12.73 4.78 5.65
N PHE A 206 11.51 4.34 5.35
CA PHE A 206 10.79 3.34 6.15
C PHE A 206 11.48 1.96 6.12
N LEU A 207 11.98 1.53 4.97
CA LEU A 207 12.75 0.29 4.86
C LEU A 207 14.10 0.37 5.60
N ALA A 208 14.75 1.54 5.61
CA ALA A 208 15.92 1.77 6.45
C ALA A 208 15.58 1.59 7.94
N ALA A 209 14.42 2.08 8.39
CA ALA A 209 13.96 1.85 9.77
C ALA A 209 13.79 0.37 10.12
N ILE A 210 13.14 -0.38 9.22
CA ILE A 210 12.99 -1.83 9.38
C ILE A 210 14.35 -2.51 9.43
N ALA A 211 15.26 -2.14 8.54
CA ALA A 211 16.60 -2.72 8.48
C ALA A 211 17.40 -2.44 9.76
N LEU A 212 17.35 -1.21 10.28
CA LEU A 212 18.00 -0.79 11.53
C LEU A 212 17.53 -1.65 12.72
N GLY A 213 16.22 -1.84 12.87
CA GLY A 213 15.66 -2.69 13.93
C GLY A 213 16.08 -4.17 13.83
N ASN A 214 16.53 -4.63 12.66
CA ASN A 214 16.95 -6.02 12.42
C ASN A 214 18.48 -6.22 12.40
N PHE A 215 19.27 -5.18 12.70
CA PHE A 215 20.74 -5.27 12.78
C PHE A 215 21.27 -6.39 13.69
N PRO A 216 20.71 -6.62 14.90
CA PRO A 216 21.24 -7.63 15.80
C PRO A 216 21.04 -9.06 15.29
N HIS A 217 20.08 -9.27 14.39
CA HIS A 217 19.66 -10.61 13.98
C HIS A 217 20.42 -11.15 12.77
N ARG A 218 20.74 -10.31 11.77
CA ARG A 218 21.49 -10.72 10.57
C ARG A 218 22.32 -9.58 9.99
N SER A 219 23.56 -9.88 9.59
CA SER A 219 24.48 -8.91 8.98
C SER A 219 23.99 -8.35 7.63
N LEU A 220 23.19 -9.12 6.87
CA LEU A 220 22.60 -8.68 5.60
C LEU A 220 21.76 -7.40 5.75
N TRP A 221 21.10 -7.20 6.90
CA TRP A 221 20.30 -5.99 7.13
C TRP A 221 21.12 -4.71 7.17
N LYS A 222 22.42 -4.79 7.50
CA LYS A 222 23.33 -3.64 7.42
C LYS A 222 23.48 -3.15 5.98
N TRP A 223 23.58 -4.08 5.02
CA TRP A 223 23.64 -3.73 3.60
C TRP A 223 22.32 -3.17 3.08
N VAL A 224 21.19 -3.79 3.46
CA VAL A 224 19.85 -3.27 3.13
C VAL A 224 19.70 -1.83 3.65
N PHE A 225 20.14 -1.58 4.88
CA PHE A 225 20.10 -0.25 5.47
C PHE A 225 20.90 0.78 4.68
N VAL A 226 22.17 0.48 4.38
CA VAL A 226 23.04 1.39 3.63
C VAL A 226 22.42 1.70 2.26
N VAL A 227 21.94 0.67 1.56
CA VAL A 227 21.29 0.84 0.25
C VAL A 227 20.03 1.72 0.37
N CYS A 228 19.17 1.47 1.36
CA CYS A 228 17.96 2.28 1.56
C CYS A 228 18.29 3.74 1.90
N VAL A 229 19.29 4.01 2.74
CA VAL A 229 19.72 5.39 3.05
C VAL A 229 20.25 6.09 1.80
N LEU A 230 21.08 5.42 1.00
CA LEU A 230 21.58 5.97 -0.27
C LEU A 230 20.43 6.26 -1.25
N LEU A 231 19.46 5.36 -1.37
CA LEU A 231 18.29 5.55 -2.23
C LEU A 231 17.36 6.66 -1.73
N THR A 232 17.24 6.84 -0.41
CA THR A 232 16.52 7.98 0.17
C THR A 232 17.23 9.30 -0.17
N LEU A 233 18.56 9.37 -0.05
CA LEU A 233 19.34 10.54 -0.44
C LEU A 233 19.20 10.82 -1.94
N PHE A 234 19.28 9.77 -2.76
CA PHE A 234 19.10 9.82 -4.21
C PHE A 234 17.72 10.36 -4.60
N SER A 235 16.67 10.08 -3.84
CA SER A 235 15.33 10.60 -4.13
C SER A 235 15.25 12.14 -4.12
N GLY A 236 16.22 12.84 -3.51
CA GLY A 236 16.23 14.30 -3.39
C GLY A 236 15.11 14.88 -2.52
N SER A 237 14.30 14.03 -1.88
CA SER A 237 13.15 14.47 -1.09
C SER A 237 13.57 14.91 0.31
N ARG A 238 13.40 16.21 0.59
CA ARG A 238 13.64 16.78 1.93
C ARG A 238 12.80 16.11 3.01
N ALA A 239 11.53 15.79 2.69
CA ALA A 239 10.63 15.12 3.62
C ALA A 239 11.15 13.72 3.99
N ALA A 240 11.64 12.95 3.01
CA ALA A 240 12.20 11.63 3.26
C ALA A 240 13.48 11.68 4.11
N LEU A 241 14.32 12.71 3.94
CA LEU A 241 15.50 12.93 4.76
C LEU A 241 15.13 13.23 6.22
N TRP A 242 14.13 14.08 6.43
CA TRP A 242 13.61 14.33 7.78
C TRP A 242 13.05 13.07 8.43
N SER A 243 12.41 12.19 7.67
CA SER A 243 11.95 10.89 8.18
C SER A 243 13.11 10.00 8.65
N LEU A 244 14.26 10.00 7.96
CA LEU A 244 15.46 9.28 8.41
C LEU A 244 16.01 9.87 9.71
N VAL A 245 16.14 11.20 9.78
CA VAL A 245 16.63 11.88 10.99
C VAL A 245 15.73 11.57 12.18
N PHE A 246 14.43 11.70 12.01
CA PHE A 246 13.45 11.42 13.07
C PHE A 246 13.50 9.96 13.52
N MET A 247 13.59 9.02 12.57
CA MET A 247 13.75 7.60 12.85
C MET A 247 15.02 7.32 13.68
N PHE A 248 16.16 7.92 13.34
CA PHE A 248 17.40 7.77 14.12
C PHE A 248 17.29 8.34 15.52
N LEU A 249 16.65 9.50 15.68
CA LEU A 249 16.41 10.08 17.00
C LEU A 249 15.54 9.16 17.85
N LEU A 250 14.47 8.61 17.29
CA LEU A 250 13.63 7.64 17.99
C LEU A 250 14.39 6.36 18.35
N TYR A 251 15.21 5.84 17.44
CA TYR A 251 16.02 4.65 17.70
C TYR A 251 17.05 4.89 18.81
N ALA A 252 17.64 6.08 18.90
CA ALA A 252 18.59 6.42 19.96
C ALA A 252 17.92 6.61 21.34
N LEU A 253 16.60 6.85 21.36
CA LEU A 253 15.82 7.01 22.60
C LEU A 253 15.33 5.67 23.20
N VAL A 254 15.41 4.57 22.45
CA VAL A 254 14.93 3.23 22.83
C VAL A 254 16.11 2.32 23.15
#